data_AF-A0A194VBU5-F1
#
_entry.id   AF-A0A194VBU5-F1
#
_cell.length_a   1.000
_cell.length_b   1.000
_cell.length_c   1.000
_cell.angle_alpha   90.00
_cell.angle_beta   90.00
_cell.angle_gamma   90.00
#
_symmetry.space_group_name_H-M   'P 1'
#
loop_
_entity.id
_entity.type
_entity.pdbx_description
1 polymer ?
#
loop_
_entity_poly.entity_id
_entity_poly.type
_entity_poly.pdbx_seq_one_letter_code
_entity_poly.pdbx_strand_id
1 'polypeptide(L)'
;MAMQMGLHRNSQLFPTLSHFEVESRARLWATVVELYLPSLLDNSLPTLADFEAVDAEAPSNINDSDLTDGLITKAPEALDERTTDVSIQLLLLKSQNLRLRAIRILSDVRLQTSYEMVVDLANQLRSACTDVAEFFQSRASYLDPETAFHRKYIDMYLRRHILLLHRPFMLQAQKDPLFYLSRKTCLESCMIIASYTDEIKLPSTEPDDFSNLMVHGSGHFRGGLSLDVIVTLAFELITQLQEDGPSRAPGQPSYDPARELAQAARKPIIVRLEHIREQLFQIIALGNPSLKRSGIISALLAYIKALEAGENAKAAFYDAIRECMEKCLELLKDHLAAHTPQAREPTDKILALADHFEIDFDTLDMDAFMDPLNLFSAPALDGDSGSFSF
;
A
#
# COMPACT_ATOMS: atom_id res chain seq x y z
N MET A 1 -26.94 -2.05 -5.73
CA MET A 1 -27.52 -3.41 -5.82
C MET A 1 -27.65 -4.08 -4.45
N ALA A 2 -26.56 -4.38 -3.72
CA ALA A 2 -26.64 -5.03 -2.40
C ALA A 2 -27.60 -4.36 -1.41
N MET A 3 -27.56 -3.02 -1.29
CA MET A 3 -28.50 -2.27 -0.45
C MET A 3 -29.95 -2.35 -0.95
N GLN A 4 -30.19 -2.34 -2.27
CA GLN A 4 -31.53 -2.48 -2.85
C GLN A 4 -32.14 -3.86 -2.56
N MET A 5 -31.30 -4.90 -2.46
CA MET A 5 -31.70 -6.26 -2.03
C MET A 5 -31.87 -6.37 -0.49
N GLY A 6 -31.65 -5.27 0.24
CA GLY A 6 -31.78 -5.23 1.69
C GLY A 6 -30.69 -5.99 2.44
N LEU A 7 -29.54 -6.33 1.84
CA LEU A 7 -28.49 -7.13 2.52
C LEU A 7 -27.92 -6.45 3.78
N HIS A 8 -27.91 -5.12 3.79
CA HIS A 8 -27.51 -4.27 4.91
C HIS A 8 -28.50 -4.23 6.09
N ARG A 9 -29.65 -4.91 5.97
CA ARG A 9 -30.72 -4.89 6.96
C ARG A 9 -30.73 -6.16 7.78
N ASN A 10 -31.15 -6.05 9.04
CA ASN A 10 -31.28 -7.20 9.93
C ASN A 10 -32.19 -8.29 9.30
N SER A 11 -31.74 -9.53 9.34
CA SER A 11 -32.43 -10.67 8.72
C SER A 11 -33.80 -10.96 9.36
N GLN A 12 -33.97 -10.63 10.64
CA GLN A 12 -35.21 -10.80 11.41
C GLN A 12 -36.38 -9.96 10.84
N LEU A 13 -36.10 -8.94 10.03
CA LEU A 13 -37.10 -8.17 9.31
C LEU A 13 -37.75 -8.96 8.16
N PHE A 14 -37.21 -10.13 7.82
CA PHE A 14 -37.64 -10.98 6.71
C PHE A 14 -37.97 -12.40 7.24
N PRO A 15 -39.14 -12.59 7.88
CA PRO A 15 -39.46 -13.83 8.60
C PRO A 15 -39.66 -15.06 7.69
N THR A 16 -39.69 -14.86 6.37
CA THR A 16 -39.83 -15.95 5.40
C THR A 16 -38.51 -16.57 4.97
N LEU A 17 -37.37 -16.01 5.40
CA LEU A 17 -36.05 -16.49 4.99
C LEU A 17 -35.72 -17.83 5.66
N SER A 18 -35.13 -18.74 4.89
CA SER A 18 -34.51 -19.95 5.43
C SER A 18 -33.22 -19.59 6.20
N HIS A 19 -32.74 -20.50 7.03
CA HIS A 19 -31.45 -20.31 7.73
C HIS A 19 -30.30 -20.12 6.75
N PHE A 20 -30.28 -20.88 5.65
CA PHE A 20 -29.33 -20.71 4.57
C PHE A 20 -29.38 -19.29 3.98
N GLU A 21 -30.57 -18.76 3.72
CA GLU A 21 -30.73 -17.42 3.15
C GLU A 21 -30.30 -16.32 4.13
N VAL A 22 -30.63 -16.46 5.42
CA VAL A 22 -30.19 -15.55 6.48
C VAL A 22 -28.66 -15.45 6.53
N GLU A 23 -27.99 -16.59 6.61
CA GLU A 23 -26.53 -16.65 6.71
C GLU A 23 -25.85 -16.21 5.41
N SER A 24 -26.40 -16.60 4.25
CA SER A 24 -25.93 -16.13 2.94
C SER A 24 -25.99 -14.62 2.82
N ARG A 25 -27.05 -13.98 3.32
CA ARG A 25 -27.20 -12.52 3.31
C ARG A 25 -26.15 -11.83 4.18
N ALA A 26 -25.90 -12.34 5.39
CA ALA A 26 -24.89 -11.82 6.30
C ALA A 26 -23.48 -11.91 5.68
N ARG A 27 -23.11 -13.07 5.14
CA ARG A 27 -21.83 -13.28 4.45
C ARG A 27 -21.66 -12.41 3.21
N LEU A 28 -22.70 -12.31 2.38
CA LEU A 28 -22.66 -11.47 1.18
C LEU A 28 -22.51 -9.99 1.54
N TRP A 29 -23.23 -9.52 2.56
CA TRP A 29 -23.09 -8.14 3.03
C TRP A 29 -21.67 -7.87 3.53
N ALA A 30 -21.13 -8.73 4.40
CA ALA A 30 -19.77 -8.60 4.90
C ALA A 30 -18.75 -8.54 3.74
N THR A 31 -18.85 -9.45 2.76
CA THR A 31 -17.99 -9.42 1.56
C THR A 31 -18.13 -8.13 0.76
N VAL A 32 -19.35 -7.65 0.52
CA VAL A 32 -19.59 -6.40 -0.21
C VAL A 32 -18.90 -5.23 0.48
N VAL A 33 -18.99 -5.14 1.81
CA VAL A 33 -18.31 -4.09 2.58
C VAL A 33 -16.79 -4.26 2.47
N GLU A 34 -16.25 -5.47 2.63
CA GLU A 34 -14.81 -5.73 2.51
C GLU A 34 -14.23 -5.39 1.13
N LEU A 35 -14.99 -5.63 0.05
CA LEU A 35 -14.57 -5.24 -1.30
C LEU A 35 -14.69 -3.74 -1.56
N TYR A 36 -15.57 -3.04 -0.83
CA TYR A 36 -15.80 -1.62 -1.00
C TYR A 36 -14.75 -0.75 -0.27
N LEU A 37 -14.31 -1.17 0.92
CA LEU A 37 -13.41 -0.36 1.75
C LEU A 37 -12.08 0.02 1.11
N PRO A 38 -11.36 -0.88 0.40
CA PRO A 38 -10.11 -0.49 -0.25
C PRO A 38 -10.30 0.58 -1.33
N SER A 39 -11.40 0.52 -2.08
CA SER A 39 -11.70 1.53 -3.11
C SER A 39 -11.95 2.93 -2.54
N LEU A 40 -12.56 3.01 -1.35
CA LEU A 40 -12.74 4.27 -0.62
C LEU A 40 -11.41 4.83 -0.13
N LEU A 41 -10.54 3.95 0.37
CA LEU A 41 -9.21 4.31 0.86
C LEU A 41 -8.32 4.84 -0.28
N ASP A 42 -8.32 4.18 -1.43
CA ASP A 42 -7.49 4.56 -2.58
C ASP A 42 -7.90 5.90 -3.19
N ASN A 43 -9.20 6.16 -3.28
CA ASN A 43 -9.71 7.37 -3.92
C ASN A 43 -9.99 8.52 -2.92
N SER A 44 -9.70 8.32 -1.62
CA SER A 44 -10.04 9.25 -0.54
C SER A 44 -11.50 9.73 -0.60
N LEU A 45 -12.41 8.86 -1.02
CA LEU A 45 -13.80 9.23 -1.28
C LEU A 45 -14.59 9.24 0.03
N PRO A 46 -15.48 10.23 0.24
CA PRO A 46 -16.48 10.13 1.30
C PRO A 46 -17.32 8.86 1.13
N THR A 47 -17.66 8.22 2.25
CA THR A 47 -18.52 7.03 2.22
C THR A 47 -19.90 7.39 1.66
N LEU A 48 -20.26 6.85 0.50
CA LEU A 48 -21.62 7.01 -0.07
C LEU A 48 -22.71 6.31 0.77
N ALA A 49 -22.30 5.37 1.62
CA ALA A 49 -23.17 4.60 2.49
C ALA A 49 -23.17 5.19 3.90
N ASP A 50 -24.36 5.36 4.48
CA ASP A 50 -24.49 5.61 5.92
C ASP A 50 -24.36 4.29 6.68
N PHE A 51 -23.12 3.94 7.02
CA PHE A 51 -22.82 2.74 7.80
C PHE A 51 -23.40 2.77 9.22
N GLU A 52 -23.88 3.92 9.73
CA GLU A 52 -24.56 3.99 11.02
C GLU A 52 -26.01 3.50 10.93
N ALA A 53 -26.61 3.55 9.74
CA ALA A 53 -27.95 3.04 9.47
C ALA A 53 -27.98 1.53 9.11
N VAL A 54 -26.81 0.87 9.08
CA VAL A 54 -26.66 -0.55 8.76
C VAL A 54 -26.89 -1.39 10.01
N ASP A 55 -27.83 -2.33 9.95
CA ASP A 55 -28.22 -3.23 11.04
C ASP A 55 -28.09 -4.72 10.65
N ALA A 56 -27.28 -5.02 9.63
CA ALA A 56 -26.95 -6.38 9.24
C ALA A 56 -26.24 -7.15 10.37
N GLU A 57 -26.55 -8.44 10.49
CA GLU A 57 -25.95 -9.34 11.47
C GLU A 57 -24.56 -9.80 10.99
N ALA A 58 -23.69 -10.13 11.95
CA ALA A 58 -22.40 -10.76 11.64
C ALA A 58 -22.62 -12.19 11.12
N PRO A 59 -21.80 -12.67 10.16
CA PRO A 59 -21.81 -14.07 9.76
C PRO A 59 -21.58 -15.02 10.95
N SER A 60 -22.17 -16.20 10.88
CA SER A 60 -21.95 -17.25 11.88
C SER A 60 -20.68 -18.04 11.56
N ASN A 61 -19.95 -18.48 12.59
CA ASN A 61 -18.75 -19.30 12.42
C ASN A 61 -19.10 -20.76 12.08
N ILE A 62 -19.62 -21.02 10.87
CA ILE A 62 -20.02 -22.35 10.38
C ILE A 62 -19.44 -22.63 8.98
N ASN A 63 -19.12 -23.88 8.65
CA ASN A 63 -18.61 -24.23 7.32
C ASN A 63 -19.71 -24.15 6.27
N ASP A 64 -19.31 -24.05 5.00
CA ASP A 64 -20.24 -24.02 3.88
C ASP A 64 -21.04 -25.31 3.77
N SER A 65 -20.40 -26.44 4.09
CA SER A 65 -21.04 -27.76 4.11
C SER A 65 -22.09 -27.94 5.23
N ASP A 66 -22.04 -27.12 6.26
CA ASP A 66 -22.97 -27.15 7.40
C ASP A 66 -24.20 -26.24 7.18
N LEU A 67 -24.20 -25.43 6.11
CA LEU A 67 -25.32 -24.57 5.71
C LEU A 67 -26.46 -25.41 5.13
N THR A 68 -27.56 -25.54 5.87
CA THR A 68 -28.76 -26.28 5.44
C THR A 68 -30.03 -25.43 5.56
N ASP A 69 -31.02 -25.70 4.71
CA ASP A 69 -32.33 -25.02 4.69
C ASP A 69 -33.28 -25.43 5.85
N GLY A 70 -32.83 -26.29 6.76
CA GLY A 70 -33.65 -26.80 7.86
C GLY A 70 -33.81 -25.82 9.03
N LEU A 71 -34.87 -26.04 9.84
CA LEU A 71 -35.02 -25.41 11.16
C LEU A 71 -33.83 -25.78 12.04
N ILE A 72 -33.10 -24.78 12.54
CA ILE A 72 -31.97 -24.92 13.47
C ILE A 72 -32.44 -25.73 14.69
N THR A 73 -32.05 -27.00 14.79
CA THR A 73 -32.39 -27.83 15.96
C THR A 73 -31.41 -27.64 17.12
N LYS A 74 -30.29 -26.96 16.90
CA LYS A 74 -29.35 -26.53 17.93
C LYS A 74 -28.70 -25.23 17.50
N ALA A 75 -28.77 -24.21 18.35
CA ALA A 75 -27.83 -23.11 18.27
C ALA A 75 -26.42 -23.71 18.22
N PRO A 76 -25.57 -23.34 17.25
CA PRO A 76 -24.20 -23.82 17.23
C PRO A 76 -23.56 -23.45 18.58
N GLU A 77 -23.15 -24.46 19.36
CA GLU A 77 -22.45 -24.26 20.64
C GLU A 77 -21.24 -23.35 20.38
N ALA A 78 -21.01 -22.36 21.26
CA ALA A 78 -20.06 -21.27 21.06
C ALA A 78 -18.73 -21.74 20.41
N LEU A 79 -18.61 -21.43 19.13
CA LEU A 79 -17.64 -21.93 18.15
C LEU A 79 -16.37 -21.07 18.07
N ASP A 80 -16.00 -20.35 19.12
CA ASP A 80 -14.93 -19.34 19.06
C ASP A 80 -13.53 -19.93 18.79
N GLU A 81 -13.34 -21.25 18.92
CA GLU A 81 -12.04 -21.91 18.75
C GLU A 81 -11.84 -22.67 17.43
N ARG A 82 -12.90 -23.01 16.68
CA ARG A 82 -12.76 -23.82 15.46
C ARG A 82 -12.57 -22.94 14.22
N THR A 83 -11.55 -23.26 13.42
CA THR A 83 -11.38 -22.71 12.07
C THR A 83 -12.47 -23.26 11.14
N THR A 84 -13.14 -22.37 10.41
CA THR A 84 -14.17 -22.64 9.41
C THR A 84 -13.90 -21.85 8.13
N ASP A 85 -14.65 -22.15 7.07
CA ASP A 85 -14.59 -21.45 5.78
C ASP A 85 -14.80 -19.92 5.90
N VAL A 86 -15.45 -19.43 6.97
CA VAL A 86 -15.74 -18.00 7.20
C VAL A 86 -14.72 -17.32 8.10
N SER A 87 -13.76 -18.05 8.67
CA SER A 87 -12.89 -17.53 9.72
C SER A 87 -12.08 -16.29 9.30
N ILE A 88 -11.66 -16.21 8.04
CA ILE A 88 -10.96 -15.04 7.49
C ILE A 88 -11.89 -13.83 7.37
N GLN A 89 -13.14 -14.05 6.92
CA GLN A 89 -14.14 -12.98 6.83
C GLN A 89 -14.49 -12.45 8.23
N LEU A 90 -14.62 -13.32 9.23
CA LEU A 90 -14.83 -12.93 10.62
C LEU A 90 -13.64 -12.17 11.19
N LEU A 91 -12.41 -12.57 10.88
CA LEU A 91 -11.20 -11.86 11.27
C LEU A 91 -11.17 -10.43 10.71
N LEU A 92 -11.51 -10.25 9.43
CA LEU A 92 -11.64 -8.93 8.81
C LEU A 92 -12.72 -8.08 9.47
N LEU A 93 -13.87 -8.69 9.77
CA LEU A 93 -15.02 -8.03 10.38
C LEU A 93 -14.67 -7.40 11.74
N LYS A 94 -13.82 -8.05 12.55
CA LYS A 94 -13.36 -7.52 13.86
C LYS A 94 -12.74 -6.11 13.75
N SER A 95 -12.08 -5.80 12.64
CA SER A 95 -11.42 -4.51 12.41
C SER A 95 -12.20 -3.56 11.50
N GLN A 96 -13.36 -3.97 10.98
CA GLN A 96 -14.10 -3.24 9.94
C GLN A 96 -14.49 -1.82 10.37
N ASN A 97 -15.02 -1.67 11.59
CA ASN A 97 -15.40 -0.36 12.12
C ASN A 97 -14.21 0.58 12.32
N LEU A 98 -13.04 0.05 12.69
CA LEU A 98 -11.81 0.85 12.82
C LEU A 98 -11.36 1.38 11.46
N ARG A 99 -11.39 0.52 10.43
CA ARG A 99 -11.04 0.88 9.04
C ARG A 99 -12.03 1.91 8.46
N LEU A 100 -13.33 1.74 8.69
CA LEU A 100 -14.36 2.71 8.32
C LEU A 100 -14.13 4.07 8.97
N ARG A 101 -13.84 4.11 10.27
CA ARG A 101 -13.54 5.35 11.00
C ARG A 101 -12.28 6.02 10.45
N ALA A 102 -11.25 5.24 10.12
CA ALA A 102 -10.03 5.76 9.51
C ALA A 102 -10.31 6.40 8.14
N ILE A 103 -11.07 5.72 7.27
CA ILE A 103 -11.49 6.25 5.96
C ILE A 103 -12.27 7.56 6.12
N ARG A 104 -13.23 7.62 7.06
CA ARG A 104 -13.99 8.85 7.34
C ARG A 104 -13.07 10.02 7.69
N ILE A 105 -12.11 9.81 8.59
CA ILE A 105 -11.10 10.81 8.97
C ILE A 105 -10.27 11.26 7.75
N LEU A 106 -9.83 10.31 6.91
CA LEU A 106 -9.00 10.60 5.74
C LEU A 106 -9.75 11.33 4.62
N SER A 107 -11.05 11.07 4.47
CA SER A 107 -11.90 11.65 3.43
C SER A 107 -12.47 13.02 3.78
N ASP A 108 -12.45 13.42 5.06
CA ASP A 108 -13.10 14.66 5.49
C ASP A 108 -12.14 15.85 5.49
N VAL A 109 -12.32 16.70 4.49
CA VAL A 109 -11.59 17.96 4.26
C VAL A 109 -11.82 18.99 5.38
N ARG A 110 -12.89 18.86 6.17
CA ARG A 110 -13.27 19.81 7.22
C ARG A 110 -12.99 19.30 8.62
N LEU A 111 -12.77 18.00 8.80
CA LEU A 111 -12.56 17.41 10.13
C LEU A 111 -11.25 17.95 10.70
N GLN A 112 -11.37 18.78 11.73
CA GLN A 112 -10.28 19.12 12.64
C GLN A 112 -9.97 17.91 13.52
N THR A 113 -9.53 16.81 12.89
CA THR A 113 -9.17 15.59 13.62
C THR A 113 -8.00 15.90 14.52
N SER A 114 -8.21 15.75 15.83
CA SER A 114 -7.15 15.97 16.79
C SER A 114 -6.07 14.90 16.64
N TYR A 115 -4.82 15.28 16.92
CA TYR A 115 -3.70 14.35 16.83
C TYR A 115 -3.87 13.15 17.76
N GLU A 116 -4.46 13.37 18.94
CA GLU A 116 -4.75 12.33 19.92
C GLU A 116 -5.72 11.28 19.37
N MET A 117 -6.74 11.71 18.61
CA MET A 117 -7.69 10.79 17.98
C MET A 117 -7.01 9.92 16.92
N VAL A 118 -6.07 10.47 16.16
CA VAL A 118 -5.26 9.73 15.19
C VAL A 118 -4.38 8.69 15.89
N VAL A 119 -3.69 9.08 16.96
CA VAL A 119 -2.84 8.17 17.74
C VAL A 119 -3.67 7.03 18.35
N ASP A 120 -4.82 7.34 18.93
CA ASP A 120 -5.73 6.34 19.52
C ASP A 120 -6.22 5.33 18.47
N LEU A 121 -6.75 5.81 17.33
CA LEU A 121 -7.24 4.94 16.27
C LEU A 121 -6.12 4.09 15.65
N ALA A 122 -4.94 4.67 15.44
CA ALA A 122 -3.78 3.94 14.95
C ALA A 122 -3.31 2.84 15.92
N ASN A 123 -3.39 3.08 17.23
CA ASN A 123 -3.10 2.05 18.24
C ASN A 123 -4.11 0.91 18.21
N GLN A 124 -5.40 1.20 18.03
CA GLN A 124 -6.43 0.17 17.87
C GLN A 124 -6.22 -0.67 16.60
N LEU A 125 -5.88 -0.03 15.47
CA LEU A 125 -5.51 -0.73 14.23
C LEU A 125 -4.23 -1.56 14.40
N ARG A 126 -3.25 -1.08 15.19
CA ARG A 126 -2.05 -1.86 15.52
C ARG A 126 -2.39 -3.08 16.36
N SER A 127 -3.31 -2.97 17.33
CA SER A 127 -3.84 -4.11 18.08
C SER A 127 -4.49 -5.13 17.13
N ALA A 128 -5.27 -4.67 16.16
CA ALA A 128 -5.86 -5.58 15.16
C ALA A 128 -4.79 -6.29 14.31
N CYS A 129 -3.63 -5.68 14.04
CA CYS A 129 -2.51 -6.38 13.40
C CYS A 129 -1.95 -7.49 14.30
N THR A 130 -1.86 -7.25 15.61
CA THR A 130 -1.47 -8.28 16.59
C THR A 130 -2.48 -9.42 16.64
N ASP A 131 -3.79 -9.11 16.66
CA ASP A 131 -4.86 -10.12 16.63
C ASP A 131 -4.77 -11.01 15.39
N VAL A 132 -4.42 -10.42 14.24
CA VAL A 132 -4.17 -11.15 12.99
C VAL A 132 -2.97 -12.08 13.14
N ALA A 133 -1.85 -11.58 13.66
CA ALA A 133 -0.66 -12.40 13.88
C ALA A 133 -0.95 -13.58 14.82
N GLU A 134 -1.63 -13.33 15.95
CA GLU A 134 -2.04 -14.35 16.90
C GLU A 134 -3.02 -15.36 16.29
N PHE A 135 -3.97 -14.89 15.47
CA PHE A 135 -4.92 -15.76 14.77
C PHE A 135 -4.22 -16.80 13.91
N PHE A 136 -3.26 -16.37 13.08
CA PHE A 136 -2.50 -17.27 12.21
C PHE A 136 -1.49 -18.12 12.99
N GLN A 137 -0.85 -17.57 14.02
CA GLN A 137 0.13 -18.30 14.82
C GLN A 137 -0.51 -19.46 15.60
N SER A 138 -1.64 -19.19 16.28
CA SER A 138 -2.37 -20.20 17.06
C SER A 138 -2.95 -21.34 16.21
N ARG A 139 -3.13 -21.11 14.90
CA ARG A 139 -3.75 -22.05 13.97
C ARG A 139 -2.76 -22.64 12.96
N ALA A 140 -1.47 -22.31 13.05
CA ALA A 140 -0.47 -22.70 12.07
C ALA A 140 -0.39 -24.21 11.79
N SER A 141 -0.75 -25.06 12.76
CA SER A 141 -0.79 -26.52 12.58
C SER A 141 -1.98 -27.04 11.77
N TYR A 142 -3.01 -26.22 11.55
CA TYR A 142 -4.27 -26.60 10.92
C TYR A 142 -4.61 -25.77 9.67
N LEU A 143 -3.82 -24.74 9.38
CA LEU A 143 -4.03 -23.85 8.24
C LEU A 143 -3.19 -24.30 7.05
N ASP A 144 -3.82 -24.33 5.88
CA ASP A 144 -3.12 -24.63 4.63
C ASP A 144 -2.07 -23.56 4.29
N PRO A 145 -1.04 -23.89 3.50
CA PRO A 145 -0.02 -22.93 3.05
C PRO A 145 -0.60 -21.66 2.40
N GLU A 146 -1.75 -21.77 1.72
CA GLU A 146 -2.49 -20.65 1.10
C GLU A 146 -2.88 -19.56 2.11
N THR A 147 -2.94 -19.89 3.41
CA THR A 147 -3.20 -18.90 4.47
C THR A 147 -2.10 -17.88 4.67
N ALA A 148 -0.89 -18.12 4.14
CA ALA A 148 0.18 -17.13 4.10
C ALA A 148 -0.24 -15.88 3.31
N PHE A 149 -1.01 -16.04 2.23
CA PHE A 149 -1.56 -14.92 1.46
C PHE A 149 -2.47 -14.05 2.34
N HIS A 150 -3.47 -14.66 2.99
CA HIS A 150 -4.42 -13.94 3.84
C HIS A 150 -3.70 -13.19 4.97
N ARG A 151 -2.73 -13.82 5.62
CA ARG A 151 -1.94 -13.17 6.68
C ARG A 151 -1.23 -11.92 6.18
N LYS A 152 -0.46 -12.04 5.09
CA LYS A 152 0.31 -10.92 4.51
C LYS A 152 -0.62 -9.81 4.04
N TYR A 153 -1.71 -10.16 3.35
CA TYR A 153 -2.67 -9.20 2.83
C TYR A 153 -3.37 -8.41 3.93
N ILE A 154 -3.90 -9.07 4.96
CA ILE A 154 -4.63 -8.39 6.04
C ILE A 154 -3.68 -7.50 6.84
N ASP A 155 -2.48 -7.99 7.18
CA ASP A 155 -1.48 -7.20 7.90
C ASP A 155 -1.06 -5.96 7.08
N MET A 156 -0.72 -6.13 5.81
CA MET A 156 -0.42 -5.02 4.90
C MET A 156 -1.57 -4.00 4.84
N TYR A 157 -2.80 -4.49 4.70
CA TYR A 157 -3.99 -3.65 4.54
C TYR A 157 -4.28 -2.83 5.80
N LEU A 158 -4.15 -3.40 7.00
CA LEU A 158 -4.30 -2.67 8.26
C LEU A 158 -3.20 -1.63 8.45
N ARG A 159 -1.94 -2.00 8.17
CA ARG A 159 -0.79 -1.07 8.26
C ARG A 159 -0.92 0.11 7.32
N ARG A 160 -1.54 -0.07 6.16
CA ARG A 160 -1.80 1.03 5.23
C ARG A 160 -2.75 2.08 5.80
N HIS A 161 -3.75 1.69 6.59
CA HIS A 161 -4.60 2.66 7.30
C HIS A 161 -3.80 3.45 8.35
N ILE A 162 -2.94 2.77 9.11
CA ILE A 162 -2.06 3.40 10.11
C ILE A 162 -1.14 4.43 9.43
N LEU A 163 -0.50 4.04 8.32
CA LEU A 163 0.34 4.91 7.51
C LEU A 163 -0.43 6.16 7.05
N LEU A 164 -1.61 5.98 6.46
CA LEU A 164 -2.39 7.08 5.90
C LEU A 164 -2.87 8.05 6.98
N LEU A 165 -3.28 7.54 8.15
CA LEU A 165 -3.70 8.36 9.30
C LEU A 165 -2.56 9.24 9.83
N HIS A 166 -1.34 8.70 9.92
CA HIS A 166 -0.20 9.44 10.44
C HIS A 166 0.49 10.33 9.40
N ARG A 167 0.27 10.11 8.10
CA ARG A 167 0.96 10.84 7.04
C ARG A 167 0.84 12.37 7.17
N PRO A 168 -0.34 12.99 7.36
CA PRO A 168 -0.42 14.45 7.48
C PRO A 168 0.43 15.00 8.64
N PHE A 169 0.50 14.27 9.76
CA PHE A 169 1.28 14.65 10.93
C PHE A 169 2.78 14.37 10.74
N MET A 170 3.15 13.32 10.01
CA MET A 170 4.53 13.07 9.58
C MET A 170 5.08 14.26 8.79
N LEU A 171 4.29 14.85 7.89
CA LEU A 171 4.72 16.04 7.13
C LEU A 171 4.86 17.26 8.03
N GLN A 172 3.96 17.43 9.01
CA GLN A 172 4.04 18.51 9.99
C GLN A 172 5.24 18.37 10.93
N ALA A 173 5.75 17.16 11.15
CA ALA A 173 6.88 16.89 12.02
C ALA A 173 8.18 17.60 11.59
N GLN A 174 8.29 18.04 10.32
CA GLN A 174 9.41 18.87 9.85
C GLN A 174 9.43 20.26 10.51
N LYS A 175 8.28 20.74 10.98
CA LYS A 175 8.11 22.08 11.58
C LYS A 175 7.78 22.03 13.07
N ASP A 176 7.15 20.94 13.51
CA ASP A 176 6.73 20.76 14.90
C ASP A 176 7.16 19.38 15.45
N PRO A 177 8.12 19.33 16.39
CA PRO A 177 8.59 18.09 17.01
C PRO A 177 7.51 17.27 17.71
N LEU A 178 6.35 17.85 18.06
CA LEU A 178 5.20 17.15 18.64
C LEU A 178 4.80 15.90 17.83
N PHE A 179 4.97 15.97 16.50
CA PHE A 179 4.54 14.92 15.58
C PHE A 179 5.60 13.86 15.28
N TYR A 180 6.72 13.82 16.01
CA TYR A 180 7.79 12.84 15.80
C TYR A 180 7.31 11.37 15.86
N LEU A 181 6.35 11.06 16.75
CA LEU A 181 5.72 9.73 16.81
C LEU A 181 5.08 9.31 15.47
N SER A 182 4.55 10.27 14.70
CA SER A 182 3.97 9.98 13.39
C SER A 182 5.02 9.59 12.37
N ARG A 183 6.19 10.25 12.36
CA ARG A 183 7.33 9.83 11.52
C ARG A 183 7.74 8.40 11.80
N LYS A 184 7.94 8.08 13.08
CA LYS A 184 8.28 6.72 13.52
C LYS A 184 7.22 5.69 13.09
N THR A 185 5.94 6.01 13.32
CA THR A 185 4.83 5.10 13.00
C THR A 185 4.70 4.86 11.49
N CYS A 186 4.87 5.90 10.67
CA CYS A 186 4.90 5.79 9.21
C CYS A 186 6.08 4.94 8.73
N LEU A 187 7.28 5.19 9.25
CA LEU A 187 8.48 4.41 8.92
C LEU A 187 8.29 2.93 9.27
N GLU A 188 7.86 2.61 10.48
CA GLU A 188 7.63 1.22 10.92
C GLU A 188 6.59 0.52 10.02
N SER A 189 5.48 1.19 9.72
CA SER A 189 4.43 0.64 8.86
C SER A 189 4.96 0.37 7.45
N CYS A 190 5.67 1.33 6.84
CA CYS A 190 6.25 1.17 5.51
C CYS A 190 7.37 0.13 5.45
N MET A 191 8.23 0.04 6.47
CA MET A 191 9.30 -0.97 6.51
C MET A 191 8.74 -2.39 6.58
N ILE A 192 7.61 -2.59 7.29
CA ILE A 192 6.94 -3.89 7.35
C ILE A 192 6.24 -4.18 6.02
N ILE A 193 5.48 -3.23 5.46
CA ILE A 193 4.85 -3.41 4.14
C ILE A 193 5.90 -3.71 3.05
N ALA A 194 7.02 -2.96 3.04
CA ALA A 194 8.14 -3.17 2.12
C ALA A 194 8.81 -4.54 2.32
N SER A 195 8.81 -5.10 3.53
CA SER A 195 9.43 -6.41 3.79
C SER A 195 8.75 -7.56 3.05
N TYR A 196 7.48 -7.41 2.66
CA TYR A 196 6.83 -8.41 1.83
C TYR A 196 7.39 -8.48 0.40
N THR A 197 8.15 -7.46 -0.04
CA THR A 197 8.86 -7.51 -1.31
C THR A 197 10.12 -8.38 -1.26
N ASP A 198 10.61 -8.75 -0.07
CA ASP A 198 11.84 -9.56 0.10
C ASP A 198 11.67 -10.97 -0.51
N GLU A 199 10.43 -11.43 -0.68
CA GLU A 199 10.07 -12.69 -1.33
C GLU A 199 10.02 -12.59 -2.86
N ILE A 200 9.92 -11.37 -3.41
CA ILE A 200 9.96 -11.12 -4.85
C ILE A 200 11.43 -11.17 -5.32
N LYS A 201 11.76 -12.17 -6.12
CA LYS A 201 13.10 -12.36 -6.70
C LYS A 201 13.01 -12.58 -8.20
N LEU A 202 12.38 -11.65 -8.91
CA LEU A 202 12.20 -11.76 -10.36
C LEU A 202 13.54 -11.61 -11.10
N PRO A 203 13.74 -12.30 -12.23
CA PRO A 203 12.91 -13.38 -12.81
C PRO A 203 13.29 -14.77 -12.24
N SER A 204 14.07 -14.82 -11.16
CA SER A 204 14.75 -16.02 -10.67
C SER A 204 13.83 -17.06 -10.02
N THR A 205 12.70 -16.62 -9.45
CA THR A 205 11.73 -17.50 -8.77
C THR A 205 10.32 -17.18 -9.21
N GLU A 206 9.49 -18.22 -9.33
CA GLU A 206 8.04 -18.05 -9.48
C GLU A 206 7.48 -17.34 -8.23
N PRO A 207 6.78 -16.20 -8.39
CA PRO A 207 6.24 -15.48 -7.25
C PRO A 207 5.08 -16.26 -6.60
N ASP A 208 4.97 -16.19 -5.27
CA ASP A 208 3.78 -16.67 -4.56
C ASP A 208 2.55 -15.80 -4.89
N ASP A 209 1.35 -16.24 -4.51
CA ASP A 209 0.11 -15.52 -4.83
C ASP A 209 0.11 -14.07 -4.34
N PHE A 210 0.74 -13.81 -3.19
CA PHE A 210 0.83 -12.46 -2.63
C PHE A 210 1.81 -11.58 -3.41
N SER A 211 2.93 -12.15 -3.84
CA SER A 211 3.90 -11.49 -4.71
C SER A 211 3.28 -11.21 -6.09
N ASN A 212 2.52 -12.16 -6.65
CA ASN A 212 1.77 -11.96 -7.89
C ASN A 212 0.76 -10.83 -7.76
N LEU A 213 0.05 -10.75 -6.64
CA LEU A 213 -0.85 -9.64 -6.34
C LEU A 213 -0.12 -8.29 -6.32
N MET A 214 1.06 -8.19 -5.72
CA MET A 214 1.86 -6.95 -5.71
C MET A 214 2.40 -6.57 -7.07
N VAL A 215 2.85 -7.56 -7.86
CA VAL A 215 3.46 -7.35 -9.19
C VAL A 215 2.40 -6.93 -10.21
N HIS A 216 1.24 -7.61 -10.23
CA HIS A 216 0.21 -7.43 -11.24
C HIS A 216 -0.96 -6.56 -10.81
N GLY A 217 -1.11 -6.31 -9.50
CA GLY A 217 -2.21 -5.53 -8.95
C GLY A 217 -2.10 -4.02 -9.16
N SER A 218 -3.22 -3.35 -8.94
CA SER A 218 -3.38 -1.89 -8.98
C SER A 218 -3.74 -1.32 -7.60
N GLY A 219 -3.55 -0.01 -7.41
CA GLY A 219 -3.93 0.66 -6.16
C GLY A 219 -3.32 0.02 -4.92
N HIS A 220 -4.16 -0.24 -3.91
CA HIS A 220 -3.74 -0.85 -2.64
C HIS A 220 -3.11 -2.25 -2.76
N PHE A 221 -3.33 -2.97 -3.87
CA PHE A 221 -2.78 -4.31 -4.06
C PHE A 221 -1.28 -4.31 -4.33
N ARG A 222 -0.70 -3.17 -4.73
CA ARG A 222 0.75 -3.03 -5.00
C ARG A 222 1.64 -3.23 -3.77
N GLY A 223 1.07 -3.13 -2.57
CA GLY A 223 1.78 -3.40 -1.31
C GLY A 223 3.11 -2.65 -1.19
N GLY A 224 4.20 -3.38 -0.92
CA GLY A 224 5.53 -2.76 -0.80
C GLY A 224 6.08 -2.11 -2.08
N LEU A 225 5.49 -2.40 -3.24
CA LEU A 225 5.81 -1.76 -4.52
C LEU A 225 4.97 -0.50 -4.79
N SER A 226 4.17 -0.04 -3.82
CA SER A 226 3.30 1.12 -4.00
C SER A 226 4.06 2.44 -3.82
N LEU A 227 3.58 3.52 -4.46
CA LEU A 227 4.24 4.83 -4.36
C LEU A 227 4.19 5.40 -2.95
N ASP A 228 3.10 5.19 -2.21
CA ASP A 228 2.98 5.61 -0.82
C ASP A 228 4.06 5.02 0.08
N VAL A 229 4.47 3.76 -0.14
CA VAL A 229 5.59 3.15 0.60
C VAL A 229 6.91 3.78 0.18
N ILE A 230 7.18 3.83 -1.13
CA ILE A 230 8.44 4.35 -1.70
C ILE A 230 8.69 5.79 -1.23
N VAL A 231 7.68 6.64 -1.39
CA VAL A 231 7.74 8.05 -1.06
C VAL A 231 7.93 8.25 0.44
N THR A 232 7.18 7.53 1.29
CA THR A 232 7.32 7.70 2.74
C THR A 232 8.71 7.29 3.24
N LEU A 233 9.27 6.20 2.74
CA LEU A 233 10.63 5.77 3.12
C LEU A 233 11.69 6.78 2.66
N ALA A 234 11.57 7.27 1.42
CA ALA A 234 12.48 8.30 0.91
C ALA A 234 12.35 9.62 1.68
N PHE A 235 11.12 10.05 1.98
CA PHE A 235 10.84 11.25 2.75
C PHE A 235 11.46 11.21 4.15
N GLU A 236 11.37 10.07 4.83
CA GLU A 236 12.00 9.88 6.13
C GLU A 236 13.54 9.99 6.03
N LEU A 237 14.15 9.37 5.02
CA LEU A 237 15.59 9.48 4.76
C LEU A 237 16.04 10.92 4.49
N ILE A 238 15.29 11.63 3.63
CA ILE A 238 15.56 13.03 3.31
C ILE A 238 15.44 13.90 4.57
N THR A 239 14.41 13.66 5.39
CA THR A 239 14.20 14.42 6.62
C THR A 239 15.36 14.19 7.60
N GLN A 240 15.81 12.95 7.80
CA GLN A 240 16.99 12.65 8.63
C GLN A 240 18.26 13.35 8.12
N LEU A 241 18.50 13.33 6.80
CA LEU A 241 19.66 13.98 6.19
C LEU A 241 19.62 15.51 6.32
N GLN A 242 18.43 16.11 6.27
CA GLN A 242 18.25 17.54 6.48
C GLN A 242 18.49 17.93 7.94
N GLU A 243 18.06 17.09 8.90
CA GLU A 243 18.27 17.28 10.33
C GLU A 243 19.75 17.16 10.74
N ASP A 244 20.52 16.28 10.10
CA ASP A 244 21.96 16.11 10.34
C ASP A 244 22.81 17.31 9.89
N GLY A 245 22.23 18.23 9.10
CA GLY A 245 22.88 19.44 8.58
C GLY A 245 23.93 19.16 7.49
N PRO A 246 24.52 20.21 6.89
CA PRO A 246 25.47 20.04 5.79
C PRO A 246 26.74 19.28 6.21
N SER A 247 27.31 18.58 5.23
CA SER A 247 28.56 17.85 5.36
C SER A 247 29.68 18.76 5.89
N ARG A 248 30.23 18.33 7.04
CA ARG A 248 31.49 18.71 7.70
C ARG A 248 32.06 20.11 7.37
N ALA A 249 31.93 21.06 8.30
CA ALA A 249 32.72 22.28 8.28
C ALA A 249 34.23 21.96 8.41
N PRO A 250 35.14 22.71 7.76
CA PRO A 250 36.57 22.50 7.89
C PRO A 250 37.02 22.57 9.36
N GLY A 251 37.65 21.51 9.87
CA GLY A 251 38.19 21.45 11.24
C GLY A 251 37.43 20.58 12.25
N GLN A 252 36.30 19.96 11.86
CA GLN A 252 35.62 18.98 12.74
C GLN A 252 36.38 17.64 12.82
N PRO A 253 36.36 16.96 14.00
CA PRO A 253 37.01 15.68 14.19
C PRO A 253 36.58 14.65 13.14
N SER A 254 37.48 13.73 12.78
CA SER A 254 37.23 12.68 11.78
C SER A 254 36.23 11.62 12.23
N TYR A 255 35.92 11.60 13.52
CA TYR A 255 35.07 10.62 14.17
C TYR A 255 33.91 11.37 14.84
N ASP A 256 32.70 11.02 14.42
CA ASP A 256 31.46 11.51 15.00
C ASP A 256 30.52 10.31 15.21
N PRO A 257 30.45 9.76 16.44
CA PRO A 257 29.59 8.62 16.75
C PRO A 257 28.12 8.82 16.39
N ALA A 258 27.62 10.06 16.50
CA ALA A 258 26.23 10.36 16.21
C ALA A 258 25.95 10.22 14.71
N ARG A 259 26.87 10.72 13.86
CA ARG A 259 26.79 10.54 12.41
C ARG A 259 26.98 9.10 11.97
N GLU A 260 27.90 8.35 12.57
CA GLU A 260 28.06 6.92 12.28
C GLU A 260 26.79 6.14 12.62
N LEU A 261 26.16 6.44 13.76
CA LEU A 261 24.90 5.83 14.16
C LEU A 261 23.76 6.19 13.20
N ALA A 262 23.64 7.47 12.83
CA ALA A 262 22.62 7.93 11.87
C ALA A 262 22.80 7.26 10.50
N GLN A 263 24.02 7.19 9.99
CA GLN A 263 24.33 6.50 8.74
C GLN A 263 24.01 4.99 8.82
N ALA A 264 24.37 4.34 9.93
CA ALA A 264 24.03 2.93 10.16
C ALA A 264 22.52 2.70 10.21
N ALA A 265 21.75 3.64 10.78
CA ALA A 265 20.30 3.58 10.87
C ALA A 265 19.60 3.78 9.52
N ARG A 266 20.17 4.58 8.60
CA ARG A 266 19.62 4.81 7.25
C ARG A 266 19.80 3.60 6.32
N LYS A 267 20.89 2.85 6.49
CA LYS A 267 21.29 1.77 5.56
C LYS A 267 20.19 0.74 5.27
N PRO A 268 19.43 0.21 6.25
CA PRO A 268 18.35 -0.74 5.96
C PRO A 268 17.24 -0.16 5.09
N ILE A 269 16.94 1.13 5.21
CA ILE A 269 15.90 1.80 4.42
C ILE A 269 16.36 1.95 2.97
N ILE A 270 17.62 2.36 2.77
CA ILE A 270 18.23 2.48 1.44
C ILE A 270 18.24 1.12 0.72
N VAL A 271 18.68 0.05 1.41
CA VAL A 271 18.70 -1.31 0.85
C VAL A 271 17.30 -1.74 0.40
N ARG A 272 16.25 -1.45 1.18
CA ARG A 272 14.88 -1.78 0.79
C ARG A 272 14.43 -1.00 -0.45
N LEU A 273 14.71 0.31 -0.52
CA LEU A 273 14.38 1.10 -1.71
C LEU A 273 15.15 0.60 -2.95
N GLU A 274 16.42 0.22 -2.81
CA GLU A 274 17.20 -0.37 -3.90
C GLU A 274 16.61 -1.70 -4.37
N HIS A 275 16.18 -2.56 -3.44
CA HIS A 275 15.51 -3.82 -3.76
C HIS A 275 14.19 -3.58 -4.50
N ILE A 276 13.32 -2.68 -4.00
CA ILE A 276 12.06 -2.31 -4.68
C ILE A 276 12.32 -1.80 -6.09
N ARG A 277 13.33 -0.92 -6.27
CA ARG A 277 13.69 -0.39 -7.59
C ARG A 277 14.12 -1.51 -8.53
N GLU A 278 14.93 -2.45 -8.04
CA GLU A 278 15.36 -3.58 -8.85
C GLU A 278 14.18 -4.44 -9.27
N GLN A 279 13.27 -4.78 -8.35
CA GLN A 279 12.06 -5.54 -8.69
C GLN A 279 11.19 -4.79 -9.71
N LEU A 280 11.05 -3.47 -9.61
CA LEU A 280 10.33 -2.68 -10.61
C LEU A 280 10.96 -2.75 -12.01
N PHE A 281 12.29 -2.76 -12.12
CA PHE A 281 12.96 -2.99 -13.41
C PHE A 281 12.72 -4.40 -13.94
N GLN A 282 12.74 -5.42 -13.08
CA GLN A 282 12.44 -6.79 -13.49
C GLN A 282 10.99 -6.93 -13.97
N ILE A 283 10.04 -6.26 -13.32
CA ILE A 283 8.63 -6.22 -13.75
C ILE A 283 8.49 -5.58 -15.14
N ILE A 284 9.23 -4.50 -15.42
CA ILE A 284 9.28 -3.86 -16.75
C ILE A 284 9.86 -4.82 -17.79
N ALA A 285 10.95 -5.51 -17.47
CA ALA A 285 11.60 -6.49 -18.36
C ALA A 285 10.65 -7.66 -18.72
N LEU A 286 9.73 -8.00 -17.82
CA LEU A 286 8.69 -9.01 -18.03
C LEU A 286 7.46 -8.49 -18.80
N GLY A 287 7.49 -7.24 -19.27
CA GLY A 287 6.44 -6.67 -20.11
C GLY A 287 5.30 -6.00 -19.36
N ASN A 288 5.46 -5.75 -18.06
CA ASN A 288 4.52 -4.97 -17.26
C ASN A 288 5.11 -3.58 -16.97
N PRO A 289 4.82 -2.55 -17.79
CA PRO A 289 5.48 -1.26 -17.69
C PRO A 289 5.06 -0.51 -16.42
N SER A 290 6.01 -0.30 -15.50
CA SER A 290 5.81 0.50 -14.29
C SER A 290 6.72 1.74 -14.24
N LEU A 291 6.71 2.52 -15.32
CA LEU A 291 7.64 3.64 -15.56
C LEU A 291 7.61 4.72 -14.48
N LYS A 292 6.42 5.09 -14.00
CA LYS A 292 6.28 6.13 -12.97
C LYS A 292 7.00 5.74 -11.67
N ARG A 293 6.79 4.52 -11.20
CA ARG A 293 7.36 4.03 -9.94
C ARG A 293 8.87 3.86 -10.06
N SER A 294 9.35 3.30 -11.16
CA SER A 294 10.80 3.14 -11.41
C SER A 294 11.50 4.49 -11.55
N GLY A 295 10.88 5.48 -12.21
CA GLY A 295 11.37 6.85 -12.29
C GLY A 295 11.50 7.51 -10.93
N ILE A 296 10.40 7.59 -10.17
CA ILE A 296 10.37 8.25 -8.85
C ILE A 296 11.38 7.63 -7.88
N ILE A 297 11.40 6.30 -7.75
CA ILE A 297 12.32 5.65 -6.80
C ILE A 297 13.78 5.84 -7.20
N SER A 298 14.09 5.83 -8.50
CA SER A 298 15.46 6.03 -8.98
C SER A 298 15.95 7.44 -8.70
N ALA A 299 15.08 8.43 -8.96
CA ALA A 299 15.37 9.84 -8.71
C ALA A 299 15.55 10.13 -7.21
N LEU A 300 14.65 9.59 -6.36
CA LEU A 300 14.75 9.74 -4.90
C LEU A 300 16.00 9.06 -4.33
N LEU A 301 16.36 7.85 -4.79
CA LEU A 301 17.59 7.18 -4.38
C LEU A 301 18.84 7.97 -4.76
N ALA A 302 18.90 8.52 -5.97
CA ALA A 302 20.02 9.35 -6.40
C ALA A 302 20.12 10.65 -5.59
N TYR A 303 18.98 11.31 -5.35
CA TYR A 303 18.88 12.49 -4.51
C TYR A 303 19.40 12.23 -3.08
N ILE A 304 18.95 11.13 -2.45
CA ILE A 304 19.38 10.72 -1.10
C ILE A 304 20.89 10.46 -1.05
N LYS A 305 21.44 9.74 -2.04
CA LYS A 305 22.87 9.44 -2.11
C LYS A 305 23.72 10.70 -2.29
N ALA A 306 23.27 11.62 -3.16
CA ALA A 306 23.95 12.90 -3.36
C ALA A 306 23.89 13.79 -2.11
N LEU A 307 22.75 13.82 -1.39
CA LEU A 307 22.66 14.49 -0.09
C LEU A 307 23.66 13.91 0.92
N GLU A 308 23.76 12.58 1.01
CA GLU A 308 24.69 11.92 1.93
C GLU A 308 26.16 12.18 1.57
N ALA A 309 26.47 12.30 0.28
CA ALA A 309 27.80 12.65 -0.22
C ALA A 309 28.14 14.16 -0.11
N GLY A 310 27.15 15.02 0.15
CA GLY A 310 27.31 16.48 0.10
C GLY A 310 27.46 17.02 -1.34
N GLU A 311 26.94 16.29 -2.32
CA GLU A 311 26.96 16.63 -3.75
C GLU A 311 25.71 17.43 -4.16
N ASN A 312 25.63 17.83 -5.43
CA ASN A 312 24.46 18.52 -5.97
C ASN A 312 23.28 17.55 -6.14
N ALA A 313 22.45 17.44 -5.10
CA ALA A 313 21.30 16.55 -5.08
C ALA A 313 20.27 16.82 -6.19
N LYS A 314 20.08 18.09 -6.59
CA LYS A 314 19.16 18.45 -7.68
C LYS A 314 19.65 17.91 -9.02
N ALA A 315 20.95 18.06 -9.32
CA ALA A 315 21.53 17.51 -10.54
C ALA A 315 21.41 15.98 -10.58
N ALA A 316 21.80 15.31 -9.50
CA ALA A 316 21.73 13.85 -9.39
C ALA A 316 20.30 13.30 -9.58
N PHE A 317 19.28 14.03 -9.13
CA PHE A 317 17.89 13.65 -9.34
C PHE A 317 17.50 13.64 -10.83
N TYR A 318 17.82 14.70 -11.58
CA TYR A 318 17.48 14.81 -13.00
C TYR A 318 18.23 13.79 -13.84
N ASP A 319 19.53 13.62 -13.56
CA ASP A 319 20.36 12.63 -14.26
C ASP A 319 19.78 11.22 -14.06
N ALA A 320 19.36 10.89 -12.82
CA ALA A 320 18.75 9.61 -12.52
C ALA A 320 17.39 9.38 -13.20
N ILE A 321 16.58 10.42 -13.43
CA ILE A 321 15.36 10.28 -14.24
C ILE A 321 15.72 9.92 -15.68
N ARG A 322 16.66 10.64 -16.28
CA ARG A 322 17.11 10.40 -17.66
C ARG A 322 17.64 8.98 -17.83
N GLU A 323 18.58 8.58 -16.98
CA GLU A 323 19.15 7.22 -16.98
C GLU A 323 18.08 6.14 -16.76
N CYS A 324 17.11 6.40 -15.88
CA CYS A 324 16.01 5.48 -15.63
C CYS A 324 15.12 5.31 -16.87
N MET A 325 14.81 6.40 -17.58
CA MET A 325 14.01 6.34 -18.82
C MET A 325 14.73 5.57 -19.92
N GLU A 326 16.03 5.82 -20.10
CA GLU A 326 16.88 5.08 -21.05
C GLU A 326 16.86 3.58 -20.72
N LYS A 327 17.11 3.21 -19.46
CA LYS A 327 17.07 1.83 -19.00
C LYS A 327 15.70 1.17 -19.20
N CYS A 328 14.61 1.88 -18.87
CA CYS A 328 13.26 1.34 -19.06
C CYS A 328 12.96 1.08 -20.54
N LEU A 329 13.40 1.98 -21.42
CA LEU A 329 13.23 1.86 -22.86
C LEU A 329 14.05 0.69 -23.44
N GLU A 330 15.27 0.47 -22.95
CA GLU A 330 16.07 -0.72 -23.28
C GLU A 330 15.36 -2.01 -22.87
N LEU A 331 14.91 -2.12 -21.62
CA LEU A 331 14.21 -3.30 -21.11
C LEU A 331 12.93 -3.63 -21.91
N LEU A 332 12.16 -2.61 -22.30
CA LEU A 332 10.96 -2.79 -23.11
C LEU A 332 11.30 -3.22 -24.55
N LYS A 333 12.38 -2.69 -25.14
CA LYS A 333 12.86 -3.12 -26.46
C LYS A 333 13.29 -4.58 -26.43
N ASP A 334 14.04 -4.99 -25.41
CA ASP A 334 14.49 -6.37 -25.23
C ASP A 334 13.30 -7.33 -25.07
N HIS A 335 12.30 -6.94 -24.27
CA HIS A 335 11.05 -7.69 -24.12
C HIS A 335 10.32 -7.87 -25.46
N LEU A 336 10.15 -6.78 -26.22
CA LEU A 336 9.52 -6.82 -27.53
C LEU A 336 10.30 -7.70 -28.52
N ALA A 337 11.63 -7.63 -28.53
CA ALA A 337 12.48 -8.45 -29.38
C ALA A 337 12.37 -9.95 -29.06
N ALA A 338 12.24 -10.31 -27.77
CA ALA A 338 12.08 -11.69 -27.33
C ALA A 338 10.70 -12.28 -27.65
N HIS A 339 9.65 -11.45 -27.74
CA HIS A 339 8.25 -11.91 -27.87
C HIS A 339 7.57 -11.56 -29.21
N THR A 340 8.27 -10.92 -30.14
CA THR A 340 7.76 -10.70 -31.50
C THR A 340 8.22 -11.83 -32.44
N PRO A 341 7.33 -12.68 -33.00
CA PRO A 341 7.72 -13.56 -34.10
C PRO A 341 8.06 -12.70 -35.33
N GLN A 342 9.20 -12.94 -35.97
CA GLN A 342 9.66 -12.23 -37.18
C GLN A 342 8.51 -11.90 -38.15
N ALA A 343 8.03 -10.66 -38.13
CA ALA A 343 7.14 -10.12 -39.15
C ALA A 343 7.30 -8.60 -39.26
N ARG A 344 8.20 -8.23 -40.18
CA ARG A 344 8.34 -6.97 -40.95
C ARG A 344 8.31 -5.63 -40.19
N GLU A 345 9.40 -4.87 -40.39
CA GLU A 345 9.44 -3.41 -40.26
C GLU A 345 8.19 -2.76 -40.90
N PRO A 346 7.69 -1.70 -40.25
CA PRO A 346 8.10 -0.37 -40.68
C PRO A 346 8.70 0.43 -39.51
N THR A 347 9.95 0.81 -39.71
CA THR A 347 10.88 1.48 -38.80
C THR A 347 10.55 2.95 -38.50
N ASP A 348 9.29 3.39 -38.67
CA ASP A 348 8.93 4.82 -38.60
C ASP A 348 7.90 5.17 -37.51
N LYS A 349 7.22 4.20 -36.88
CA LYS A 349 6.16 4.51 -35.88
C LYS A 349 6.60 4.41 -34.42
N ILE A 350 7.62 3.61 -34.11
CA ILE A 350 8.15 3.48 -32.74
C ILE A 350 9.14 4.63 -32.45
N LEU A 351 9.88 5.12 -33.45
CA LEU A 351 10.72 6.31 -33.32
C LEU A 351 9.88 7.59 -33.07
N ALA A 352 8.70 7.68 -33.70
CA ALA A 352 7.79 8.82 -33.52
C ALA A 352 7.17 8.92 -32.10
N LEU A 353 7.14 7.82 -31.33
CA LEU A 353 6.77 7.87 -29.90
C LEU A 353 7.93 8.39 -29.04
N ALA A 354 9.19 8.11 -29.41
CA ALA A 354 10.35 8.68 -28.73
C ALA A 354 10.49 10.19 -28.98
N ASP A 355 10.21 10.64 -30.21
CA ASP A 355 10.24 12.06 -30.59
C ASP A 355 9.07 12.90 -30.02
N HIS A 356 8.05 12.26 -29.44
CA HIS A 356 6.90 12.92 -28.80
C HIS A 356 6.91 12.87 -27.27
N PHE A 357 7.96 12.28 -26.65
CA PHE A 357 8.20 12.31 -25.21
C PHE A 357 9.35 13.27 -24.85
N GLU A 358 9.42 14.44 -25.48
CA GLU A 358 10.11 15.58 -24.87
C GLU A 358 9.26 16.06 -23.68
N ILE A 359 9.38 15.36 -22.55
CA ILE A 359 9.10 15.98 -21.26
C ILE A 359 10.23 16.97 -21.05
N ASP A 360 9.92 18.26 -21.18
CA ASP A 360 10.86 19.34 -20.90
C ASP A 360 11.19 19.36 -19.40
N PHE A 361 12.23 18.62 -19.02
CA PHE A 361 12.72 18.54 -17.64
C PHE A 361 13.27 19.87 -17.13
N ASP A 362 13.55 20.85 -18.00
CA ASP A 362 13.94 22.20 -17.59
C ASP A 362 12.75 22.95 -16.95
N THR A 363 11.52 22.44 -17.10
CA THR A 363 10.29 22.99 -16.49
C THR A 363 9.78 22.20 -15.28
N LEU A 364 10.41 21.07 -14.93
CA LEU A 364 10.01 20.30 -13.75
C LEU A 364 10.49 21.05 -12.50
N ASP A 365 9.59 21.75 -11.81
CA ASP A 365 9.95 22.42 -10.56
C ASP A 365 10.28 21.36 -9.50
N MET A 366 11.57 21.15 -9.27
CA MET A 366 12.07 20.21 -8.28
C MET A 366 11.68 20.56 -6.85
N ASP A 367 11.58 21.85 -6.53
CA ASP A 367 11.15 22.28 -5.20
C ASP A 367 9.65 21.99 -5.03
N ALA A 368 8.86 22.07 -6.11
CA ALA A 368 7.49 21.58 -6.13
C ALA A 368 7.42 20.04 -6.12
N PHE A 369 8.26 19.30 -6.83
CA PHE A 369 8.23 17.83 -6.83
C PHE A 369 8.61 17.25 -5.46
N MET A 370 9.62 17.86 -4.83
CA MET A 370 10.07 17.51 -3.48
C MET A 370 9.21 18.13 -2.39
N ASP A 371 8.22 18.98 -2.75
CA ASP A 371 7.19 19.43 -1.81
C ASP A 371 6.47 18.18 -1.29
N PRO A 372 6.49 17.95 0.03
CA PRO A 372 5.85 16.78 0.60
C PRO A 372 4.38 16.67 0.17
N LEU A 373 3.65 17.78 0.02
CA LEU A 373 2.25 17.78 -0.42
C LEU A 373 2.08 17.28 -1.86
N ASN A 374 3.04 17.55 -2.75
CA ASN A 374 3.00 17.10 -4.14
C ASN A 374 3.46 15.64 -4.28
N LEU A 375 4.40 15.22 -3.45
CA LEU A 375 4.88 13.85 -3.40
C LEU A 375 3.79 12.87 -2.90
N PHE A 376 2.82 13.37 -2.12
CA PHE A 376 1.73 12.59 -1.53
C PHE A 376 0.32 12.83 -2.12
N SER A 377 0.13 13.72 -3.12
CA SER A 377 -1.19 14.03 -3.68
C SER A 377 -1.67 13.02 -4.73
N ALA A 378 -2.93 12.59 -4.58
CA ALA A 378 -3.50 11.38 -5.17
C ALA A 378 -3.85 11.38 -6.67
N PRO A 379 -4.16 12.48 -7.41
CA PRO A 379 -4.57 12.32 -8.81
C PRO A 379 -3.39 11.99 -9.74
N ALA A 380 -2.15 12.05 -9.25
CA ALA A 380 -0.98 11.69 -10.05
C ALA A 380 -0.54 10.24 -9.83
N LEU A 381 -0.69 9.66 -8.64
CA LEU A 381 0.15 8.55 -8.19
C LEU A 381 -0.23 7.16 -8.75
N ASP A 382 -1.49 6.94 -9.15
CA ASP A 382 -1.89 5.72 -9.88
C ASP A 382 -2.54 6.12 -11.21
N GLY A 383 -1.70 6.46 -12.18
CA GLY A 383 -2.10 6.65 -13.57
C GLY A 383 -2.47 5.31 -14.21
N ASP A 384 -3.69 4.85 -13.92
CA ASP A 384 -4.42 3.85 -14.72
C ASP A 384 -5.81 4.39 -15.12
N SER A 385 -5.99 5.71 -15.08
CA SER A 385 -7.13 6.35 -15.73
C SER A 385 -6.90 6.38 -17.24
N GLY A 386 -7.25 5.25 -17.87
CA GLY A 386 -7.90 5.30 -19.17
C GLY A 386 -9.20 6.11 -19.05
N SER A 387 -9.09 7.43 -18.99
CA SER A 387 -10.22 8.34 -19.19
C SER A 387 -9.79 9.37 -20.22
N PHE A 388 -10.36 9.19 -21.41
CA PHE A 388 -10.35 10.18 -22.48
C PHE A 388 -10.71 11.57 -21.94
N SER A 389 -9.97 12.55 -22.44
CA SER A 389 -10.28 13.98 -22.37
C SER A 389 -11.72 14.28 -22.75
N PHE A 390 -12.35 15.22 -22.05
CA PHE A 390 -12.88 16.46 -22.62
C PHE A 390 -12.90 17.58 -21.59
#